data_AF-A0A5Q0UQ70-F1
#
_entry.id   AF-A0A5Q0UQ70-F1
#
_cell.length_a   1.000
_cell.length_b   1.000
_cell.length_c   1.000
_cell.angle_alpha   90.00
_cell.angle_beta   90.00
_cell.angle_gamma   90.00
#
_symmetry.space_group_name_H-M   'P 1'
#
loop_
_entity.id
_entity.type
_entity.pdbx_description
1 polymer ?
#
loop_
_entity_poly.entity_id
_entity_poly.type
_entity_poly.pdbx_seq_one_letter_code
_entity_poly.pdbx_strand_id
1 'polypeptide(L)'
;MGVRPPADDDGDEPDAIEFGIAALDGTLSDADIEYPTDKQTLRSEIGHRDVPFDATGHSITVAEALEQVPKTTFENKQELLNTLHPVFEARREATSNSLLSQLRALVPF
;
A
#
# COMPACT_ATOMS: atom_id res chain seq x y z
N MET A 1 -49.29 -11.70 -19.07
CA MET A 1 -47.85 -11.68 -19.36
C MET A 1 -47.22 -10.68 -18.40
N GLY A 2 -46.50 -11.12 -17.38
CA GLY A 2 -45.79 -10.24 -16.45
C GLY A 2 -44.31 -10.28 -16.80
N VAL A 3 -43.73 -9.13 -17.15
CA VAL A 3 -42.30 -9.04 -17.46
C VAL A 3 -41.53 -9.05 -16.14
N ARG A 4 -40.51 -9.89 -16.06
CA ARG A 4 -39.53 -9.90 -14.97
C ARG A 4 -38.56 -8.74 -15.22
N PRO A 5 -38.29 -7.83 -14.26
CA PRO A 5 -37.18 -6.90 -14.39
C PRO A 5 -35.86 -7.70 -14.48
N PRO A 6 -34.87 -7.25 -15.27
CA PRO A 6 -33.55 -7.85 -15.21
C PRO A 6 -33.00 -7.70 -13.78
N ALA A 7 -32.32 -8.74 -13.31
CA ALA A 7 -31.44 -8.62 -12.16
C ALA A 7 -30.19 -7.90 -12.67
N ASP A 8 -29.98 -6.68 -12.21
CA ASP A 8 -28.68 -6.03 -12.29
C ASP A 8 -27.77 -6.78 -11.29
N ASP A 9 -27.19 -7.88 -11.79
CA ASP A 9 -26.07 -8.58 -11.20
C ASP A 9 -24.83 -7.98 -11.88
N ASP A 10 -24.19 -7.02 -11.23
CA ASP A 10 -22.76 -6.72 -11.40
C ASP A 10 -22.39 -5.80 -10.23
N GLY A 11 -22.03 -6.46 -9.13
CA GLY A 11 -21.42 -5.84 -7.97
C GLY A 11 -19.99 -5.42 -8.27
N ASP A 12 -19.81 -4.39 -9.09
CA ASP A 12 -18.62 -3.55 -9.01
C ASP A 12 -18.68 -2.82 -7.67
N GLU A 13 -18.20 -3.49 -6.62
CA GLU A 13 -17.79 -2.85 -5.39
C GLU A 13 -16.96 -1.62 -5.76
N PRO A 14 -17.24 -0.45 -5.16
CA PRO A 14 -16.57 0.77 -5.55
C PRO A 14 -15.07 0.51 -5.47
N ASP A 15 -14.36 0.77 -6.57
CA ASP A 15 -12.91 0.69 -6.71
C ASP A 15 -12.28 1.38 -5.50
N ALA A 16 -12.03 0.60 -4.45
CA ALA A 16 -11.77 1.13 -3.12
C ALA A 16 -10.37 1.71 -3.24
N ILE A 17 -10.21 3.00 -3.01
CA ILE A 17 -8.89 3.60 -3.12
C ILE A 17 -8.04 3.06 -1.97
N GLU A 18 -7.18 2.09 -2.27
CA GLU A 18 -6.33 1.40 -1.30
C GLU A 18 -5.05 2.20 -1.04
N PHE A 19 -4.57 2.15 0.22
CA PHE A 19 -3.34 2.82 0.64
C PHE A 19 -2.53 1.96 1.61
N GLY A 20 -1.22 2.19 1.64
CA GLY A 20 -0.28 1.53 2.54
C GLY A 20 -0.30 0.01 2.35
N ILE A 21 -0.56 -0.73 3.43
CA ILE A 21 -0.55 -2.19 3.39
C ILE A 21 -1.69 -2.80 2.58
N ALA A 22 -2.83 -2.11 2.41
CA ALA A 22 -3.91 -2.59 1.56
C ALA A 22 -3.48 -2.55 0.08
N ALA A 23 -2.92 -1.40 -0.35
CA ALA A 23 -2.37 -1.28 -1.70
C ALA A 23 -1.19 -2.25 -1.94
N LEU A 24 -0.35 -2.49 -0.93
CA LEU A 24 0.69 -3.51 -1.00
C LEU A 24 0.10 -4.92 -1.09
N ASP A 25 -0.99 -5.23 -0.40
CA ASP A 25 -1.68 -6.53 -0.45
C ASP A 25 -2.18 -6.84 -1.86
N GLY A 26 -2.83 -5.85 -2.51
CA GLY A 26 -3.23 -5.94 -3.91
C GLY A 26 -2.03 -6.11 -4.85
N THR A 27 -0.96 -5.36 -4.62
CA THR A 27 0.29 -5.46 -5.39
C THR A 27 0.92 -6.86 -5.31
N LEU A 28 0.89 -7.48 -4.13
CA LEU A 28 1.38 -8.85 -3.88
C LEU A 28 0.47 -9.91 -4.52
N SER A 29 -0.84 -9.71 -4.47
CA SER A 29 -1.82 -10.60 -5.10
C SER A 29 -1.69 -10.61 -6.63
N ASP A 30 -1.45 -9.45 -7.25
CA ASP A 30 -1.27 -9.33 -8.70
C ASP A 30 0.04 -9.96 -9.19
N ALA A 31 1.08 -9.96 -8.35
CA ALA A 31 2.39 -10.51 -8.68
C ALA A 31 2.54 -12.02 -8.40
N ASP A 32 1.51 -12.69 -7.87
CA ASP A 32 1.48 -14.13 -7.54
C ASP A 32 2.72 -14.61 -6.76
N ILE A 33 3.08 -13.89 -5.68
CA ILE A 33 4.29 -14.19 -4.91
C ILE A 33 4.15 -15.51 -4.13
N GLU A 34 5.05 -16.46 -4.41
CA GLU A 34 5.17 -17.70 -3.65
C GLU A 34 5.93 -17.49 -2.32
N TYR A 35 5.49 -18.19 -1.26
CA TYR A 35 6.12 -18.17 0.05
C TYR A 35 6.62 -19.57 0.45
N PRO A 36 7.73 -19.68 1.21
CA PRO A 36 8.54 -18.59 1.77
C PRO A 36 9.38 -17.85 0.72
N THR A 37 9.58 -16.55 0.91
CA THR A 37 10.34 -15.68 -0.01
C THR A 37 11.36 -14.82 0.74
N ASP A 38 12.26 -14.20 0.01
CA ASP A 38 13.29 -13.32 0.54
C ASP A 38 13.21 -11.90 -0.04
N LYS A 39 13.82 -10.95 0.67
CA LYS A 39 13.84 -9.53 0.34
C LYS A 39 14.48 -9.25 -1.03
N GLN A 40 15.47 -10.04 -1.45
CA GLN A 40 16.10 -9.87 -2.75
C GLN A 40 15.16 -10.30 -3.88
N THR A 41 14.48 -11.44 -3.70
CA THR A 41 13.46 -11.94 -4.64
C THR A 41 12.31 -10.94 -4.76
N LEU A 42 11.75 -10.47 -3.64
CA LEU A 42 10.71 -9.43 -3.64
C LEU A 42 11.18 -8.14 -4.34
N ARG A 43 12.43 -7.73 -4.12
CA ARG A 43 12.98 -6.53 -4.77
C ARG A 43 13.15 -6.71 -6.27
N SER A 44 13.45 -7.92 -6.73
CA SER A 44 13.56 -8.24 -8.15
C SER A 44 12.18 -8.25 -8.83
N GLU A 45 11.22 -8.93 -8.22
CA GLU A 45 9.89 -9.16 -8.81
C GLU A 45 9.01 -7.90 -8.74
N ILE A 46 8.92 -7.28 -7.55
CA ILE A 46 7.97 -6.19 -7.29
C ILE A 46 8.63 -4.91 -6.77
N GLY A 47 9.96 -4.88 -6.62
CA GLY A 47 10.67 -3.74 -6.04
C GLY A 47 10.46 -2.43 -6.80
N HIS A 48 10.19 -2.50 -8.10
CA HIS A 48 9.92 -1.35 -8.97
C HIS A 48 8.48 -0.82 -8.90
N ARG A 49 7.57 -1.53 -8.22
CA ARG A 49 6.17 -1.12 -8.10
C ARG A 49 6.03 -0.05 -7.02
N ASP A 50 5.24 0.97 -7.33
CA ASP A 50 4.88 2.05 -6.42
C ASP A 50 3.66 1.67 -5.58
N VAL A 51 3.76 1.88 -4.27
CA VAL A 51 2.66 1.69 -3.33
C VAL A 51 2.24 3.05 -2.76
N PRO A 52 1.02 3.52 -3.04
CA PRO A 52 0.50 4.75 -2.46
C PRO A 52 0.31 4.59 -0.95
N PHE A 53 0.74 5.56 -0.14
CA PHE A 53 0.63 5.47 1.34
C PHE A 53 -0.29 6.54 1.96
N ASP A 54 -0.72 7.53 1.18
CA ASP A 54 -1.72 8.52 1.59
C ASP A 54 -2.59 9.03 0.44
N ALA A 55 -3.70 9.69 0.77
CA ALA A 55 -4.69 10.20 -0.18
C ALA A 55 -4.24 11.48 -0.94
N THR A 56 -3.07 12.03 -0.61
CA THR A 56 -2.48 13.22 -1.24
C THR A 56 -1.70 12.85 -2.51
N GLY A 57 -1.56 11.55 -2.80
CA GLY A 57 -0.87 11.04 -3.98
C GLY A 57 0.59 10.70 -3.75
N HIS A 58 1.06 10.59 -2.50
CA HIS A 58 2.41 10.11 -2.24
C HIS A 58 2.49 8.59 -2.30
N SER A 59 3.54 8.10 -2.96
CA SER A 59 3.90 6.70 -3.05
C SER A 59 5.33 6.46 -2.61
N ILE A 60 5.63 5.20 -2.30
CA ILE A 60 6.98 4.70 -2.08
C ILE A 60 7.13 3.38 -2.83
N THR A 61 8.31 3.12 -3.38
CA THR A 61 8.56 1.83 -4.04
C THR A 61 8.63 0.70 -3.01
N VAL A 62 8.23 -0.51 -3.41
CA VAL A 62 8.38 -1.70 -2.55
C VAL A 62 9.85 -1.91 -2.16
N ALA A 63 10.80 -1.62 -3.07
CA ALA A 63 12.22 -1.70 -2.79
C ALA A 63 12.63 -0.79 -1.61
N GLU A 64 12.22 0.48 -1.64
CA GLU A 64 12.53 1.44 -0.56
C GLU A 64 11.85 1.09 0.76
N ALA A 65 10.64 0.53 0.71
CA ALA A 65 9.94 0.04 1.90
C ALA A 65 10.71 -1.13 2.53
N LEU A 66 11.14 -2.10 1.70
CA LEU A 66 11.95 -3.23 2.12
C LEU A 66 13.31 -2.79 2.70
N GLU A 67 13.95 -1.76 2.15
CA GLU A 67 15.24 -1.25 2.65
C GLU A 67 15.18 -0.72 4.09
N GLN A 68 14.02 -0.24 4.53
CA GLN A 68 13.82 0.27 5.89
C GLN A 68 13.65 -0.82 6.95
N VAL A 69 13.45 -2.08 6.54
CA VAL A 69 13.34 -3.20 7.47
C VAL A 69 14.61 -4.06 7.45
N PRO A 70 15.11 -4.48 8.64
CA PRO A 70 16.29 -5.34 8.75
C PRO A 70 16.00 -6.80 8.35
N LYS A 71 14.72 -7.20 8.33
CA LYS A 71 14.31 -8.57 7.99
C LYS A 71 14.52 -8.86 6.51
N THR A 72 15.07 -10.04 6.22
CA THR A 72 15.46 -10.45 4.86
C THR A 72 14.65 -11.61 4.31
N THR A 73 13.87 -12.31 5.12
CA THR A 73 13.07 -13.49 4.73
C THR A 73 11.68 -13.39 5.31
N PHE A 74 10.68 -13.86 4.57
CA PHE A 74 9.28 -13.80 4.95
C PHE A 74 8.63 -15.17 4.77
N GLU A 75 8.02 -15.69 5.84
CA GLU A 75 7.40 -17.02 5.83
C GLU A 75 6.04 -17.03 5.13
N ASN A 76 5.34 -15.90 5.15
CA ASN A 76 4.02 -15.75 4.55
C ASN A 76 3.70 -14.28 4.25
N LYS A 77 2.63 -14.05 3.48
CA LYS A 77 2.13 -12.73 3.09
C LYS A 77 1.87 -11.81 4.29
N GLN A 78 1.17 -12.33 5.30
CA GLN A 78 0.77 -11.55 6.47
C GLN A 78 1.99 -11.06 7.27
N GLU A 79 3.03 -11.89 7.36
CA GLU A 79 4.29 -11.50 8.00
C GLU A 79 4.98 -10.35 7.25
N LEU A 80 5.02 -10.40 5.92
CA LEU A 80 5.57 -9.31 5.09
C LEU A 80 4.79 -8.01 5.31
N LEU A 81 3.44 -8.06 5.23
CA LEU A 81 2.58 -6.90 5.43
C LEU A 81 2.75 -6.28 6.82
N ASN A 82 2.73 -7.11 7.87
CA ASN A 82 2.94 -6.65 9.24
C ASN A 82 4.33 -6.04 9.44
N THR A 83 5.34 -6.55 8.75
CA THR A 83 6.71 -6.02 8.82
C THR A 83 6.82 -4.65 8.14
N LEU A 84 6.11 -4.44 7.03
CA LEU A 84 6.14 -3.18 6.29
C LEU A 84 5.11 -2.15 6.79
N HIS A 85 4.09 -2.57 7.55
CA HIS A 85 3.06 -1.68 8.09
C HIS A 85 3.63 -0.46 8.84
N PRO A 86 4.60 -0.62 9.77
CA PRO A 86 5.19 0.53 10.46
C PRO A 86 5.96 1.48 9.54
N VAL A 87 6.50 0.98 8.42
CA VAL A 87 7.24 1.80 7.44
C VAL A 87 6.28 2.73 6.71
N PHE A 88 5.13 2.22 6.28
CA PHE A 88 4.10 3.03 5.63
C PHE A 88 3.51 4.07 6.60
N GLU A 89 3.24 3.67 7.86
CA GLU A 89 2.73 4.60 8.87
C GLU A 89 3.73 5.72 9.17
N ALA A 90 5.02 5.39 9.33
CA ALA A 90 6.06 6.39 9.57
C ALA A 90 6.17 7.41 8.41
N ARG A 91 6.03 6.97 7.16
CA ARG A 91 6.00 7.86 5.99
C ARG A 91 4.75 8.75 6.00
N ARG A 92 3.58 8.19 6.32
CA ARG A 92 2.32 8.92 6.44
C ARG A 92 2.39 10.01 7.51
N GLU A 93 2.94 9.70 8.69
CA GLU A 93 3.12 10.66 9.78
C GLU A 93 4.11 11.77 9.42
N ALA A 94 5.24 11.42 8.80
CA ALA A 94 6.26 12.38 8.38
C ALA A 94 5.70 13.41 7.38
N THR A 95 4.93 12.96 6.39
CA THR A 95 4.27 13.83 5.42
C THR A 95 3.21 14.71 6.10
N SER A 96 2.36 14.12 6.94
CA SER A 96 1.29 14.84 7.63
C SER A 96 1.83 15.98 8.50
N ASN A 97 2.91 15.71 9.24
CA ASN A 97 3.58 16.72 10.08
C ASN A 97 4.22 17.84 9.25
N SER A 98 4.72 17.52 8.06
CA SER A 98 5.30 18.52 7.14
C SER A 98 4.24 19.51 6.62
N LEU A 99 3.06 19.01 6.25
CA LEU A 99 1.94 19.84 5.80
C LEU A 99 1.42 20.76 6.91
N LEU A 100 1.26 20.24 8.13
CA LEU A 100 0.85 21.05 9.29
C LEU A 100 1.87 22.15 9.59
N SER A 101 3.16 21.87 9.42
CA SER A 101 4.24 22.85 9.62
C SER A 101 4.19 23.98 8.58
N GLN A 102 3.92 23.65 7.31
CA GLN A 102 3.75 24.66 6.25
C GLN A 102 2.52 25.54 6.47
N LEU A 103 1.37 24.96 6.84
CA LEU A 103 0.16 25.74 7.12
C LEU A 103 0.35 26.68 8.32
N ARG A 104 1.04 26.22 9.36
CA ARG A 104 1.36 27.06 10.52
C ARG A 104 2.28 28.24 10.17
N ALA A 105 3.19 28.08 9.20
CA ALA A 105 4.08 29.15 8.77
C ALA A 105 3.34 30.30 8.05
N LEU A 106 2.10 30.08 7.58
CA LEU A 106 1.31 31.07 6.85
C LEU A 106 0.37 31.89 7.76
N VAL A 107 0.25 31.53 9.05
CA VAL A 107 -0.57 32.27 10.02
C VAL A 107 0.35 33.20 10.83
N PRO A 108 0.22 34.54 10.70
CA PRO A 108 0.93 35.46 11.59
C PRO A 108 0.36 35.34 13.00
N PHE A 109 1.25 35.34 14.00
CA PHE A 109 0.94 35.24 15.43
C PHE A 109 0.07 36.39 15.93
#